data_AF-A0AAE3U4B5-F1
#
_entry.id   AF-A0AAE3U4B5-F1
#
_cell.length_a   1.000
_cell.length_b   1.000
_cell.length_c   1.000
_cell.angle_alpha   90.00
_cell.angle_beta   90.00
_cell.angle_gamma   90.00
#
_symmetry.space_group_name_H-M   'P 1'
#
loop_
_entity.id
_entity.type
_entity.pdbx_description
1 polymer ?
#
loop_
_entity_poly.entity_id
_entity_poly.type
_entity_poly.pdbx_seq_one_letter_code
_entity_poly.pdbx_strand_id
1 'polypeptide(L)'
;MKNDILFIGCLVSYIGNVTVDVPKGKPDKGYREEGPIVREPHNVYPSSIVGLPDYPIEDVVLENIEVKYEGGASKEVAYASPDALTQIPEKISDYPEFSMFGELPAWGFYVRHAKGVTMKNVKISYKDEDFRIPMIFDDVKALKLVDVSIPTVKSAPAILLHKTDNNTIKKIISPLSKTETVKIQR
;
A
#
# COMPACT_ATOMS: atom_id res chain seq x y z
N MET A 1 -5.56 6.04 42.89
CA MET A 1 -6.58 5.59 41.91
C MET A 1 -7.05 6.81 41.13
N LYS A 2 -6.45 7.06 39.96
CA LYS A 2 -7.03 7.96 38.96
C LYS A 2 -7.56 7.06 37.86
N ASN A 3 -8.87 7.11 37.67
CA ASN A 3 -9.55 6.45 36.58
C ASN A 3 -9.30 7.28 35.33
N ASP A 4 -8.25 6.94 34.59
CA ASP A 4 -8.11 7.43 33.23
C ASP A 4 -9.04 6.58 32.37
N ILE A 5 -10.19 7.16 32.03
CA ILE A 5 -11.09 6.66 31.00
C ILE A 5 -10.29 6.71 29.69
N LEU A 6 -9.72 5.57 29.28
CA LEU A 6 -9.21 5.38 27.94
C LEU A 6 -10.44 5.42 27.01
N PHE A 7 -10.64 6.54 26.32
CA PHE A 7 -11.53 6.58 25.16
C PHE A 7 -10.86 5.74 24.06
N ILE A 8 -11.10 4.42 24.07
CA ILE A 8 -10.91 3.57 22.89
C ILE A 8 -12.13 3.80 22.01
N GLY A 9 -12.20 4.99 21.41
CA GLY A 9 -13.10 5.22 20.30
C GLY A 9 -12.59 4.41 19.12
N CYS A 10 -13.26 3.31 18.81
CA CYS A 10 -13.11 2.57 17.57
C CYS A 10 -13.51 3.53 16.42
N LEU A 11 -12.55 4.33 15.96
CA LEU A 11 -12.72 5.25 14.85
C LEU A 11 -12.56 4.44 13.57
N VAL A 12 -13.68 4.06 12.96
CA VAL A 12 -13.66 3.55 11.59
C VAL A 12 -13.15 4.69 10.70
N SER A 13 -11.99 4.50 10.10
CA SER A 13 -11.42 5.49 9.18
C SER A 13 -11.93 5.20 7.77
N TYR A 14 -12.85 6.03 7.28
CA TYR A 14 -13.40 5.93 5.94
C TYR A 14 -12.79 6.99 5.01
N ILE A 15 -12.28 6.54 3.87
CA ILE A 15 -11.84 7.40 2.77
C ILE A 15 -12.57 6.92 1.52
N GLY A 16 -13.21 7.84 0.81
CA GLY A 16 -13.86 7.46 -0.44
C GLY A 16 -14.13 8.59 -1.41
N ASN A 17 -14.43 8.19 -2.65
CA ASN A 17 -14.65 9.07 -3.80
C ASN A 17 -13.41 9.92 -4.11
N VAL A 18 -12.27 9.25 -4.26
CA VAL A 18 -10.97 9.90 -4.49
C VAL A 18 -10.41 9.46 -5.83
N THR A 19 -10.00 10.42 -6.65
CA THR A 19 -9.25 10.18 -7.89
C THR A 19 -7.94 10.93 -7.81
N VAL A 20 -6.82 10.24 -8.02
CA VAL A 20 -5.47 10.79 -7.87
C VAL A 20 -4.57 10.37 -9.03
N ASP A 21 -3.86 11.33 -9.59
CA ASP A 21 -2.70 11.10 -10.46
C ASP A 21 -1.41 11.31 -9.63
N VAL A 22 -0.59 10.27 -9.50
CA VAL A 22 0.67 10.30 -8.76
C VAL A 22 1.82 10.53 -9.75
N PRO A 23 2.49 11.70 -9.73
CA PRO A 23 3.56 12.02 -10.67
C PRO A 23 4.84 11.24 -10.35
N LYS A 24 5.74 11.12 -11.35
CA LYS A 24 7.07 10.53 -11.16
C LYS A 24 7.99 11.39 -10.29
N GLY A 25 7.81 12.70 -10.34
CA GLY A 25 8.61 13.66 -9.58
C GLY A 25 7.92 14.11 -8.30
N LYS A 26 8.54 15.08 -7.64
CA LYS A 26 7.99 15.74 -6.45
C LYS A 26 6.61 16.36 -6.74
N PRO A 27 5.54 15.91 -6.07
CA PRO A 27 4.16 16.32 -6.37
C PRO A 27 3.86 17.79 -6.04
N ASP A 28 4.59 18.34 -5.09
CA ASP A 28 4.50 19.72 -4.60
C ASP A 28 5.57 20.66 -5.22
N LYS A 29 6.28 20.20 -6.27
CA LYS A 29 7.26 21.03 -6.97
C LYS A 29 6.61 22.31 -7.50
N GLY A 30 7.16 23.47 -7.14
CA GLY A 30 6.66 24.78 -7.55
C GLY A 30 5.54 25.35 -6.66
N TYR A 31 5.21 24.69 -5.55
CA TYR A 31 4.33 25.26 -4.54
C TYR A 31 5.04 26.34 -3.74
N ARG A 32 4.28 27.22 -3.07
CA ARG A 32 4.85 28.30 -2.24
C ARG A 32 5.73 27.75 -1.11
N GLU A 33 5.30 26.64 -0.52
CA GLU A 33 6.05 25.88 0.46
C GLU A 33 6.16 24.45 -0.05
N GLU A 34 7.38 24.04 -0.35
CA GLU A 34 7.64 22.67 -0.73
C GLU A 34 8.11 21.87 0.49
N GLY A 35 7.74 20.60 0.55
CA GLY A 35 8.19 19.64 1.54
C GLY A 35 9.69 19.32 1.44
N PRO A 36 10.22 18.58 2.43
CA PRO A 36 11.62 18.18 2.45
C PRO A 36 12.00 17.37 1.20
N ILE A 37 13.26 17.48 0.80
CA ILE A 37 13.81 16.69 -0.31
C ILE A 37 14.21 15.32 0.24
N VAL A 38 13.65 14.25 -0.33
CA VAL A 38 14.13 12.88 -0.13
C VAL A 38 15.40 12.70 -0.96
N ARG A 39 16.50 12.31 -0.30
CA ARG A 39 17.85 12.27 -0.92
C ARG A 39 18.22 10.87 -1.39
N GLU A 40 17.68 9.87 -0.73
CA GLU A 40 17.89 8.47 -1.05
C GLU A 40 17.27 8.16 -2.43
N PRO A 41 17.97 7.42 -3.31
CA PRO A 41 17.38 6.94 -4.55
C PRO A 41 16.13 6.09 -4.27
N HIS A 42 15.03 6.39 -4.96
CA HIS A 42 13.75 5.70 -4.81
C HIS A 42 12.98 5.73 -6.13
N ASN A 43 12.16 4.70 -6.35
CA ASN A 43 11.09 4.75 -7.33
C ASN A 43 9.88 5.49 -6.72
N VAL A 44 8.83 5.71 -7.51
CA VAL A 44 7.59 6.34 -7.00
C VAL A 44 7.06 5.54 -5.80
N TYR A 45 6.79 6.22 -4.69
CA TYR A 45 6.32 5.58 -3.47
C TYR A 45 4.88 5.07 -3.62
N PRO A 46 4.57 3.88 -3.07
CA PRO A 46 3.20 3.40 -2.99
C PRO A 46 2.39 4.17 -1.94
N SER A 47 1.06 4.02 -1.99
CA SER A 47 0.19 4.41 -0.88
C SER A 47 0.32 3.41 0.26
N SER A 48 0.67 3.87 1.46
CA SER A 48 0.96 3.02 2.61
C SER A 48 -0.10 3.11 3.70
N ILE A 49 -0.55 1.96 4.23
CA ILE A 49 -1.32 1.86 5.48
C ILE A 49 -0.54 0.95 6.41
N VAL A 50 0.21 1.55 7.33
CA VAL A 50 1.18 0.81 8.15
C VAL A 50 0.94 1.08 9.63
N GLY A 51 0.62 0.03 10.37
CA GLY A 51 0.62 0.03 11.84
C GLY A 51 1.95 -0.45 12.41
N LEU A 52 2.00 -0.63 13.72
CA LEU A 52 3.12 -1.25 14.42
C LEU A 52 2.78 -2.71 14.79
N PRO A 53 3.76 -3.59 15.03
CA PRO A 53 3.52 -4.99 15.37
C PRO A 53 2.49 -5.21 16.50
N ASP A 54 2.59 -4.40 17.56
CA ASP A 54 1.69 -4.47 18.72
C ASP A 54 0.53 -3.46 18.65
N TYR A 55 0.52 -2.58 17.65
CA TYR A 55 -0.46 -1.51 17.47
C TYR A 55 -0.92 -1.45 16.01
N PRO A 56 -1.70 -2.45 15.56
CA PRO A 56 -2.15 -2.48 14.19
C PRO A 56 -3.11 -1.33 13.90
N ILE A 57 -3.12 -0.87 12.65
CA ILE A 57 -4.19 0.02 12.17
C ILE A 57 -5.48 -0.80 12.07
N GLU A 58 -6.56 -0.31 12.69
CA GLU A 58 -7.84 -1.02 12.74
C GLU A 58 -8.93 -0.32 11.91
N ASP A 59 -9.81 -1.13 11.30
CA ASP A 59 -11.10 -0.72 10.74
C ASP A 59 -11.03 0.42 9.72
N VAL A 60 -10.19 0.25 8.70
CA VAL A 60 -10.05 1.18 7.56
C VAL A 60 -10.91 0.75 6.39
N VAL A 61 -11.65 1.70 5.81
CA VAL A 61 -12.44 1.50 4.60
C VAL A 61 -11.99 2.46 3.51
N LEU A 62 -11.58 1.91 2.37
CA LEU A 62 -11.33 2.63 1.12
C LEU A 62 -12.44 2.28 0.13
N GLU A 63 -13.22 3.26 -0.32
CA GLU A 63 -14.34 3.04 -1.24
C GLU A 63 -14.36 4.03 -2.40
N ASN A 64 -14.54 3.54 -3.64
CA ASN A 64 -14.56 4.37 -4.85
C ASN A 64 -13.27 5.19 -5.00
N ILE A 65 -12.14 4.48 -5.08
CA ILE A 65 -10.82 5.08 -5.23
C ILE A 65 -10.26 4.76 -6.62
N GLU A 66 -9.75 5.76 -7.31
CA GLU A 66 -8.96 5.58 -8.54
C GLU A 66 -7.59 6.24 -8.37
N VAL A 67 -6.51 5.46 -8.50
CA VAL A 67 -5.14 5.98 -8.45
C VAL A 67 -4.40 5.61 -9.73
N LYS A 68 -3.79 6.60 -10.36
CA LYS A 68 -2.96 6.42 -11.54
C LYS A 68 -1.55 6.92 -11.26
N TYR A 69 -0.60 6.02 -11.27
CA TYR A 69 0.81 6.32 -11.08
C TYR A 69 1.47 6.64 -12.43
N GLU A 70 2.46 7.53 -12.45
CA GLU A 70 3.29 7.70 -13.63
C GLU A 70 4.12 6.43 -13.89
N GLY A 71 4.55 5.73 -12.84
CA GLY A 71 5.29 4.47 -12.94
C GLY A 71 6.75 4.66 -13.38
N GLY A 72 7.28 3.70 -14.14
CA GLY A 72 8.64 3.76 -14.69
C GLY A 72 9.73 3.41 -13.67
N ALA A 73 9.49 2.39 -12.83
CA ALA A 73 10.46 1.92 -11.85
C ALA A 73 11.68 1.26 -12.51
N SER A 74 12.86 1.49 -11.93
CA SER A 74 14.13 0.95 -12.40
C SER A 74 14.88 0.29 -11.24
N LYS A 75 15.40 -0.92 -11.48
CA LYS A 75 16.19 -1.65 -10.48
C LYS A 75 17.54 -1.00 -10.22
N GLU A 76 18.04 -0.25 -11.19
CA GLU A 76 19.27 0.53 -11.12
C GLU A 76 19.12 1.74 -10.18
N VAL A 77 17.90 2.28 -10.04
CA VAL A 77 17.59 3.35 -9.08
C VAL A 77 17.47 2.77 -7.69
N ALA A 78 16.57 1.80 -7.51
CA ALA A 78 16.36 1.13 -6.23
C ALA A 78 15.63 -0.21 -6.45
N TYR A 79 15.91 -1.19 -5.59
CA TYR A 79 15.25 -2.48 -5.64
C TYR A 79 15.06 -3.06 -4.25
N ALA A 80 13.81 -3.40 -3.93
CA ALA A 80 13.44 -4.22 -2.79
C ALA A 80 12.83 -5.53 -3.30
N SER A 81 13.34 -6.67 -2.81
CA SER A 81 12.79 -7.98 -3.16
C SER A 81 11.48 -8.24 -2.40
N PRO A 82 10.41 -8.69 -3.06
CA PRO A 82 9.19 -9.16 -2.39
C PRO A 82 9.42 -10.33 -1.42
N ASP A 83 10.52 -11.08 -1.55
CA ASP A 83 10.84 -12.18 -0.63
C ASP A 83 11.50 -11.68 0.67
N ALA A 84 11.90 -10.41 0.71
CA ALA A 84 12.62 -9.78 1.82
C ALA A 84 11.73 -8.82 2.64
N LEU A 85 10.41 -9.04 2.69
CA LEU A 85 9.48 -8.18 3.45
C LEU A 85 9.89 -8.02 4.93
N THR A 86 10.44 -9.06 5.53
CA THR A 86 10.94 -9.04 6.92
C THR A 86 12.14 -8.12 7.15
N GLN A 87 12.80 -7.67 6.07
CA GLN A 87 13.91 -6.72 6.14
C GLN A 87 13.45 -5.26 6.13
N ILE A 88 12.16 -5.00 5.83
CA ILE A 88 11.60 -3.65 5.90
C ILE A 88 11.50 -3.25 7.38
N PRO A 89 12.19 -2.17 7.81
CA PRO A 89 12.32 -1.83 9.22
C PRO A 89 11.00 -1.34 9.82
N GLU A 90 10.77 -1.61 11.12
CA GLU A 90 9.54 -1.21 11.82
C GLU A 90 9.45 0.29 12.12
N LYS A 91 10.61 0.96 12.30
CA LYS A 91 10.69 2.42 12.47
C LYS A 91 9.79 3.00 13.58
N ILE A 92 9.60 2.25 14.68
CA ILE A 92 8.67 2.55 15.79
C ILE A 92 8.88 3.95 16.41
N SER A 93 10.12 4.39 16.56
CA SER A 93 10.48 5.67 17.17
C SER A 93 10.46 6.86 16.21
N ASP A 94 10.30 6.60 14.91
CA ASP A 94 10.45 7.61 13.86
C ASP A 94 9.06 8.20 13.54
N TYR A 95 9.04 9.46 13.12
CA TYR A 95 7.78 10.11 12.72
C TYR A 95 7.25 9.47 11.41
N PRO A 96 5.93 9.28 11.24
CA PRO A 96 5.35 8.68 10.05
C PRO A 96 5.55 9.58 8.82
N GLU A 97 6.65 9.31 8.10
CA GLU A 97 6.99 9.93 6.83
C GLU A 97 6.83 8.91 5.69
N PHE A 98 6.30 9.34 4.55
CA PHE A 98 6.03 8.45 3.41
C PHE A 98 7.28 7.73 2.87
N SER A 99 8.47 8.28 3.10
CA SER A 99 9.76 7.73 2.67
C SER A 99 10.48 6.89 3.74
N MET A 100 9.95 6.79 4.97
CA MET A 100 10.67 6.23 6.13
C MET A 100 11.10 4.77 5.98
N PHE A 101 10.43 4.01 5.10
CA PHE A 101 10.73 2.60 4.80
C PHE A 101 11.71 2.40 3.64
N GLY A 102 12.12 3.48 2.96
CA GLY A 102 12.93 3.41 1.75
C GLY A 102 12.16 2.78 0.57
N GLU A 103 12.88 2.09 -0.31
CA GLU A 103 12.26 1.39 -1.44
C GLU A 103 11.39 0.23 -0.96
N LEU A 104 10.15 0.19 -1.43
CA LEU A 104 9.20 -0.88 -1.14
C LEU A 104 9.01 -1.79 -2.36
N PRO A 105 8.75 -3.10 -2.18
CA PRO A 105 8.49 -4.02 -3.28
C PRO A 105 7.11 -3.82 -3.94
N ALA A 106 6.36 -2.78 -3.52
CA ALA A 106 5.06 -2.42 -4.05
C ALA A 106 5.07 -1.04 -4.71
N TRP A 107 4.25 -0.84 -5.75
CA TRP A 107 4.04 0.48 -6.37
C TRP A 107 2.66 1.09 -6.09
N GLY A 108 1.63 0.28 -5.81
CA GLY A 108 0.26 0.76 -5.64
C GLY A 108 -0.13 0.93 -4.17
N PHE A 109 -0.33 -0.19 -3.48
CA PHE A 109 -0.63 -0.22 -2.05
C PHE A 109 0.34 -1.13 -1.29
N TYR A 110 0.89 -0.62 -0.19
CA TYR A 110 1.63 -1.40 0.80
C TYR A 110 0.90 -1.31 2.15
N VAL A 111 0.29 -2.41 2.57
CA VAL A 111 -0.47 -2.46 3.82
C VAL A 111 0.24 -3.40 4.78
N ARG A 112 0.60 -2.91 5.97
CA ARG A 112 1.35 -3.69 6.97
C ARG A 112 0.80 -3.49 8.37
N HIS A 113 0.75 -4.56 9.19
CA HIS A 113 0.26 -4.52 10.57
C HIS A 113 -1.12 -3.85 10.65
N ALA A 114 -2.12 -4.47 10.04
CA ALA A 114 -3.46 -3.92 9.96
C ALA A 114 -4.54 -4.96 10.20
N LYS A 115 -5.69 -4.52 10.70
CA LYS A 115 -6.84 -5.39 10.97
C LYS A 115 -8.13 -4.74 10.50
N GLY A 116 -8.97 -5.50 9.80
CA GLY A 116 -10.27 -5.00 9.34
C GLY A 116 -10.20 -4.05 8.15
N VAL A 117 -9.19 -4.17 7.29
CA VAL A 117 -9.05 -3.33 6.08
C VAL A 117 -10.05 -3.78 5.01
N THR A 118 -10.86 -2.84 4.52
CA THR A 118 -11.81 -3.06 3.43
C THR A 118 -11.48 -2.13 2.26
N MET A 119 -11.29 -2.70 1.07
CA MET A 119 -11.15 -1.96 -0.19
C MET A 119 -12.28 -2.36 -1.13
N LYS A 120 -13.11 -1.39 -1.51
CA LYS A 120 -14.30 -1.59 -2.33
C LYS A 120 -14.30 -0.66 -3.54
N ASN A 121 -14.44 -1.19 -4.74
CA ASN A 121 -14.39 -0.39 -5.98
C ASN A 121 -13.10 0.46 -6.04
N VAL A 122 -11.96 -0.22 -5.97
CA VAL A 122 -10.63 0.43 -6.00
C VAL A 122 -9.96 0.09 -7.31
N LYS A 123 -9.51 1.09 -8.05
CA LYS A 123 -8.77 0.95 -9.30
C LYS A 123 -7.37 1.55 -9.15
N ILE A 124 -6.34 0.78 -9.45
CA ILE A 124 -4.96 1.27 -9.49
C ILE A 124 -4.31 0.93 -10.82
N SER A 125 -3.58 1.87 -11.38
CA SER A 125 -2.86 1.66 -12.65
C SER A 125 -1.58 2.49 -12.70
N TYR A 126 -0.70 2.16 -13.64
CA TYR A 126 0.45 3.00 -13.99
C TYR A 126 0.41 3.39 -15.47
N LYS A 127 1.14 4.44 -15.84
CA LYS A 127 1.34 4.85 -17.23
C LYS A 127 2.57 4.18 -17.86
N ASP A 128 3.72 4.26 -17.19
CA ASP A 128 4.97 3.61 -17.60
C ASP A 128 5.19 2.34 -16.76
N GLU A 129 5.78 1.30 -17.36
CA GLU A 129 5.93 0.00 -16.72
C GLU A 129 6.61 0.07 -15.35
N ASP A 130 5.99 -0.59 -14.36
CA ASP A 130 6.56 -0.80 -13.02
C ASP A 130 6.65 -2.31 -12.75
N PHE A 131 7.86 -2.79 -12.45
CA PHE A 131 8.11 -4.21 -12.22
C PHE A 131 7.64 -4.69 -10.84
N ARG A 132 7.35 -3.77 -9.92
CA ARG A 132 6.98 -4.07 -8.54
C ARG A 132 5.55 -4.63 -8.45
N ILE A 133 5.19 -5.17 -7.29
CA ILE A 133 3.87 -5.75 -7.08
C ILE A 133 2.85 -4.61 -6.89
N PRO A 134 1.68 -4.64 -7.56
CA PRO A 134 0.66 -3.61 -7.37
C PRO A 134 0.18 -3.46 -5.93
N MET A 135 -0.15 -4.56 -5.25
CA MET A 135 -0.64 -4.54 -3.87
C MET A 135 0.04 -5.60 -3.03
N ILE A 136 0.59 -5.20 -1.88
CA ILE A 136 1.15 -6.11 -0.89
C ILE A 136 0.43 -5.89 0.44
N PHE A 137 0.01 -6.98 1.05
CA PHE A 137 -0.57 -7.03 2.39
C PHE A 137 0.32 -7.92 3.26
N ASP A 138 0.90 -7.35 4.31
CA ASP A 138 1.91 -7.98 5.18
C ASP A 138 1.48 -7.93 6.65
N ASP A 139 1.22 -9.08 7.27
CA ASP A 139 0.60 -9.15 8.61
C ASP A 139 -0.73 -8.37 8.68
N VAL A 140 -1.68 -8.77 7.83
CA VAL A 140 -3.02 -8.18 7.78
C VAL A 140 -4.08 -9.20 8.19
N LYS A 141 -4.97 -8.81 9.11
CA LYS A 141 -6.05 -9.67 9.60
C LYS A 141 -7.40 -9.15 9.10
N ALA A 142 -8.28 -10.04 8.66
CA ALA A 142 -9.62 -9.69 8.19
C ALA A 142 -9.65 -8.71 7.00
N LEU A 143 -8.80 -8.94 6.00
CA LEU A 143 -8.76 -8.17 4.75
C LEU A 143 -9.99 -8.44 3.87
N LYS A 144 -10.64 -7.40 3.34
CA LYS A 144 -11.74 -7.52 2.36
C LYS A 144 -11.43 -6.74 1.10
N LEU A 145 -11.26 -7.44 -0.02
CA LEU A 145 -11.10 -6.86 -1.35
C LEU A 145 -12.36 -7.17 -2.17
N VAL A 146 -13.07 -6.13 -2.59
CA VAL A 146 -14.31 -6.26 -3.37
C VAL A 146 -14.26 -5.31 -4.55
N ASP A 147 -14.31 -5.82 -5.77
CA ASP A 147 -14.27 -4.99 -6.98
C ASP A 147 -12.98 -4.18 -7.09
N VAL A 148 -11.84 -4.88 -7.06
CA VAL A 148 -10.53 -4.24 -7.21
C VAL A 148 -10.03 -4.45 -8.64
N SER A 149 -9.63 -3.36 -9.30
CA SER A 149 -9.19 -3.36 -10.69
C SER A 149 -7.73 -2.92 -10.82
N ILE A 150 -6.92 -3.77 -11.43
CA ILE A 150 -5.49 -3.57 -11.64
C ILE A 150 -5.20 -3.84 -13.13
N PRO A 151 -5.57 -2.94 -14.06
CA PRO A 151 -5.45 -3.17 -15.49
C PRO A 151 -3.99 -3.25 -15.99
N THR A 152 -3.02 -2.77 -15.21
CA THR A 152 -1.61 -2.70 -15.60
C THR A 152 -0.74 -3.50 -14.63
N VAL A 153 -0.15 -4.59 -15.11
CA VAL A 153 0.73 -5.46 -14.32
C VAL A 153 1.87 -5.95 -15.20
N LYS A 154 3.13 -5.69 -14.80
CA LYS A 154 4.30 -6.14 -15.56
C LYS A 154 4.67 -7.59 -15.26
N SER A 155 4.60 -7.98 -14.00
CA SER A 155 4.98 -9.33 -13.55
C SER A 155 4.03 -9.81 -12.45
N ALA A 156 3.79 -11.13 -12.42
CA ALA A 156 2.97 -11.74 -11.38
C ALA A 156 3.74 -11.80 -10.05
N PRO A 157 3.05 -11.70 -8.90
CA PRO A 157 1.60 -11.54 -8.77
C PRO A 157 1.13 -10.08 -8.83
N ALA A 158 -0.18 -9.87 -9.04
CA ALA A 158 -0.77 -8.54 -8.88
C ALA A 158 -1.03 -8.19 -7.40
N ILE A 159 -1.34 -9.20 -6.59
CA ILE A 159 -1.62 -9.08 -5.16
C ILE A 159 -0.79 -10.13 -4.42
N LEU A 160 0.02 -9.69 -3.45
CA LEU A 160 0.74 -10.56 -2.54
C LEU A 160 0.14 -10.47 -1.13
N LEU A 161 -0.22 -11.62 -0.58
CA LEU A 161 -0.67 -11.76 0.80
C LEU A 161 0.42 -12.49 1.59
N HIS A 162 1.10 -11.78 2.48
CA HIS A 162 2.11 -12.33 3.40
C HIS A 162 1.56 -12.28 4.83
N LYS A 163 1.59 -13.42 5.55
CA LYS A 163 1.06 -13.53 6.93
C LYS A 163 -0.35 -12.94 7.10
N THR A 164 -1.20 -13.14 6.09
CA THR A 164 -2.51 -12.48 6.01
C THR A 164 -3.64 -13.49 6.18
N ASP A 165 -4.47 -13.30 7.20
CA ASP A 165 -5.49 -14.26 7.63
C ASP A 165 -6.92 -13.72 7.51
N ASN A 166 -7.87 -14.64 7.39
CA ASN A 166 -9.32 -14.36 7.32
C ASN A 166 -9.70 -13.37 6.20
N ASN A 167 -9.08 -13.51 5.02
CA ASN A 167 -9.31 -12.62 3.90
C ASN A 167 -10.54 -13.01 3.05
N THR A 168 -11.23 -12.01 2.51
CA THR A 168 -12.31 -12.17 1.53
C THR A 168 -11.94 -11.42 0.27
N ILE A 169 -11.79 -12.14 -0.85
CA ILE A 169 -11.38 -11.56 -2.13
C ILE A 169 -12.46 -11.89 -3.17
N LYS A 170 -13.11 -10.85 -3.69
CA LYS A 170 -14.21 -10.97 -4.66
C LYS A 170 -14.00 -9.98 -5.80
N LYS A 171 -14.23 -10.43 -7.03
CA LYS A 171 -14.23 -9.59 -8.24
C LYS A 171 -12.92 -8.79 -8.38
N ILE A 172 -11.81 -9.50 -8.56
CA ILE A 172 -10.53 -8.88 -8.94
C ILE A 172 -10.44 -8.86 -10.46
N ILE A 173 -10.16 -7.70 -11.02
CA ILE A 173 -9.99 -7.48 -12.46
C ILE A 173 -8.51 -7.20 -12.69
N SER A 174 -7.84 -8.05 -13.46
CA SER A 174 -6.41 -7.97 -13.77
C SER A 174 -6.16 -8.59 -15.14
N PRO A 175 -5.13 -8.16 -15.89
CA PRO A 175 -4.72 -8.82 -17.13
C PRO A 175 -4.12 -10.21 -16.90
N LEU A 176 -3.75 -10.54 -15.65
CA LEU A 176 -3.21 -11.85 -15.29
C LEU A 176 -4.31 -12.91 -15.18
N SER A 177 -3.92 -14.19 -15.31
CA SER A 177 -4.84 -15.29 -14.99
C SER A 177 -5.24 -15.26 -13.51
N LYS A 178 -6.38 -15.88 -13.18
CA LYS A 178 -6.90 -15.87 -11.80
C LYS A 178 -5.92 -16.48 -10.79
N THR A 179 -5.16 -17.51 -11.19
CA THR A 179 -4.17 -18.19 -10.35
C THR A 179 -2.89 -17.37 -10.14
N GLU A 180 -2.53 -16.52 -11.10
CA GLU A 180 -1.35 -15.66 -11.03
C GLU A 180 -1.63 -14.31 -10.39
N THR A 181 -2.90 -13.89 -10.35
CA THR A 181 -3.31 -12.59 -9.82
C THR A 181 -3.02 -12.46 -8.33
N VAL A 182 -3.34 -13.49 -7.54
CA VAL A 182 -3.19 -13.46 -6.06
C VAL A 182 -2.23 -14.56 -5.63
N LYS A 183 -1.10 -14.18 -5.02
CA LYS A 183 -0.16 -15.10 -4.38
C LYS A 183 -0.32 -15.01 -2.87
N ILE A 184 -0.42 -16.17 -2.22
CA ILE A 184 -0.43 -16.28 -0.76
C ILE A 184 0.90 -16.86 -0.31
N GLN A 185 1.58 -16.14 0.57
CA GLN A 185 2.82 -16.51 1.22
C GLN A 185 2.55 -16.59 2.73
N ARG A 186 2.70 -17.78 3.29
CA ARG A 186 2.49 -18.01 4.73
C ARG A 186 3.77 -17.73 5.51
#